data_AF-A0AAW9F4Y2-F1
#
_entry.id   AF-A0AAW9F4Y2-F1
#
_cell.length_a   1.000
_cell.length_b   1.000
_cell.length_c   1.000
_cell.angle_alpha   90.00
_cell.angle_beta   90.00
_cell.angle_gamma   90.00
#
_symmetry.space_group_name_H-M   'P 1'
#
loop_
_entity.id
_entity.type
_entity.pdbx_description
1 polymer ?
#
loop_
_entity_poly.entity_id
_entity_poly.type
_entity_poly.pdbx_seq_one_letter_code
_entity_poly.pdbx_strand_id
1 'polypeptide(L)'
;MEQWQLWTPGDTQLVVVSHSEMAHIEPSGQLVRWRLAAQPSAPVGLPTQGIAGMTGEAARQLWLFHLEQARSAAHGQMIEQLWQFYAGLPSGGVRQFVQGLLFDKPFIAAFYRGKASHHHHHDYEGGLLEHSVEVALTARMLCQQYQLDSRTADVAFLGGLLHDVGKLYLYYNNSSGEGICSSHEALNFMKLEPYLEPLMAREPRVFEALTACLSASVGKQQIQYMPETIVKMADRLSAEVYHWRRVFVGLPDFYWFHKSDEDARIYKRLG
;
A
#
# COMPACT_ATOMS: atom_id res chain seq x y z
N MET A 1 -29.91 -14.27 19.06
CA MET A 1 -28.98 -14.44 17.93
C MET A 1 -29.66 -13.84 16.71
N GLU A 2 -28.89 -13.21 15.85
CA GLU A 2 -29.36 -12.55 14.62
C GLU A 2 -28.77 -13.25 13.41
N GLN A 3 -29.52 -13.25 12.31
CA GLN A 3 -29.05 -13.74 11.02
C GLN A 3 -28.51 -12.57 10.20
N TRP A 4 -27.25 -12.66 9.81
CA TRP A 4 -26.58 -11.69 8.98
C TRP A 4 -26.08 -12.35 7.70
N GLN A 5 -26.01 -11.58 6.62
CA GLN A 5 -25.39 -12.02 5.37
C GLN A 5 -24.00 -11.40 5.28
N LEU A 6 -22.97 -12.25 5.36
CA LEU A 6 -21.60 -11.87 5.07
C LEU A 6 -21.37 -12.02 3.57
N TRP A 7 -21.11 -10.91 2.91
CA TRP A 7 -20.81 -10.90 1.49
C TRP A 7 -19.29 -10.76 1.27
N THR A 8 -18.73 -11.61 0.42
CA THR A 8 -17.37 -11.48 -0.10
C THR A 8 -17.40 -11.57 -1.63
N PRO A 9 -16.34 -11.12 -2.32
CA PRO A 9 -16.22 -11.32 -3.76
C PRO A 9 -16.13 -12.83 -4.04
N GLY A 10 -17.22 -13.40 -4.58
CA GLY A 10 -17.29 -14.82 -4.95
C GLY A 10 -18.04 -15.72 -3.97
N ASP A 11 -18.47 -15.23 -2.81
CA ASP A 11 -19.28 -16.00 -1.87
C ASP A 11 -20.25 -15.11 -1.07
N THR A 12 -21.33 -15.69 -0.58
CA THR A 12 -22.24 -15.03 0.35
C THR A 12 -22.69 -16.06 1.37
N GLN A 13 -22.32 -15.81 2.62
CA GLN A 13 -22.54 -16.73 3.72
C GLN A 13 -23.55 -16.16 4.70
N LEU A 14 -24.49 -17.00 5.12
CA LEU A 14 -25.37 -16.70 6.24
C LEU A 14 -24.63 -17.01 7.54
N VAL A 15 -24.46 -15.99 8.37
CA VAL A 15 -23.80 -16.11 9.67
C VAL A 15 -24.80 -15.80 10.78
N VAL A 16 -24.77 -16.61 11.83
CA VAL A 16 -25.60 -16.42 13.02
C VAL A 16 -24.70 -15.95 14.14
N VAL A 17 -24.91 -14.71 14.58
CA VAL A 17 -24.06 -14.02 15.55
C VAL A 17 -24.92 -13.43 16.67
N SER A 18 -24.31 -13.20 17.84
CA SER A 18 -25.04 -12.58 18.95
C SER A 18 -25.31 -11.10 18.67
N HIS A 19 -26.41 -10.58 19.24
CA HIS A 19 -26.76 -9.17 19.10
C HIS A 19 -25.62 -8.25 19.60
N SER A 20 -24.97 -8.63 20.72
CA SER A 20 -23.85 -7.88 21.28
C SER A 20 -22.63 -7.79 20.35
N GLU A 21 -22.37 -8.82 19.53
CA GLU A 21 -21.25 -8.82 18.58
C GLU A 21 -21.53 -7.89 17.39
N MET A 22 -22.79 -7.73 17.01
CA MET A 22 -23.21 -6.92 15.86
C MET A 22 -23.70 -5.52 16.23
N ALA A 23 -23.82 -5.19 17.52
CA ALA A 23 -24.40 -3.93 18.01
C ALA A 23 -23.72 -2.66 17.46
N HIS A 24 -22.48 -2.77 16.97
CA HIS A 24 -21.69 -1.67 16.42
C HIS A 24 -21.60 -1.68 14.88
N ILE A 25 -22.30 -2.61 14.22
CA ILE A 25 -22.35 -2.76 12.78
C ILE A 25 -23.69 -2.22 12.27
N GLU A 26 -23.64 -1.39 11.23
CA GLU A 26 -24.84 -0.85 10.59
C GLU A 26 -25.70 -1.96 9.95
N PRO A 27 -26.95 -2.20 10.40
CA PRO A 27 -27.80 -3.27 9.90
C PRO A 27 -28.19 -3.15 8.43
N SER A 28 -28.19 -1.92 7.89
CA SER A 28 -28.39 -1.69 6.46
C SER A 28 -27.18 -2.11 5.58
N GLY A 29 -26.08 -2.54 6.21
CA GLY A 29 -24.87 -3.04 5.57
C GLY A 29 -23.66 -2.16 5.88
N GLN A 30 -22.53 -2.79 6.18
CA GLN A 30 -21.27 -2.11 6.45
C GLN A 30 -20.09 -2.96 6.01
N LEU A 31 -19.02 -2.31 5.51
CA LEU A 31 -17.75 -2.99 5.32
C LEU A 31 -17.10 -3.24 6.69
N VAL A 32 -16.65 -4.46 6.93
CA VAL A 32 -16.14 -4.88 8.24
C VAL A 32 -14.78 -5.55 8.12
N ARG A 33 -13.94 -5.42 9.16
CA ARG A 33 -12.78 -6.29 9.35
C ARG A 33 -13.25 -7.60 9.96
N TRP A 34 -13.05 -8.69 9.24
CA TRP A 34 -13.49 -10.01 9.67
C TRP A 34 -12.30 -10.86 10.14
N ARG A 35 -12.37 -11.43 11.35
CA ARG A 35 -11.38 -12.40 11.81
C ARG A 35 -11.89 -13.79 11.49
N LEU A 36 -11.19 -14.50 10.60
CA LEU A 36 -11.47 -15.90 10.31
C LEU A 36 -11.19 -16.79 11.53
N ALA A 37 -12.02 -17.81 11.76
CA ALA A 37 -11.79 -18.81 12.79
C ALA A 37 -10.50 -19.59 12.51
N ALA A 38 -9.83 -20.03 13.56
CA ALA A 38 -8.55 -20.74 13.46
C ALA A 38 -8.65 -22.14 12.81
N GLN A 39 -9.86 -22.66 12.54
CA GLN A 39 -10.07 -23.97 11.93
C GLN A 39 -10.72 -23.85 10.55
N PRO A 40 -10.14 -24.45 9.50
CA PRO A 40 -10.65 -24.36 8.12
C PRO A 40 -12.02 -25.03 7.89
N SER A 41 -12.50 -25.87 8.81
CA SER A 41 -13.78 -26.60 8.70
C SER A 41 -14.99 -25.89 9.29
N ALA A 42 -14.85 -24.67 9.82
CA ALA A 42 -15.97 -23.88 10.32
C ALA A 42 -15.82 -22.42 9.86
N PRO A 43 -16.64 -21.92 8.91
CA PRO A 43 -16.51 -20.57 8.37
C PRO A 43 -16.98 -19.46 9.36
N VAL A 44 -17.13 -19.75 10.65
CA VAL A 44 -17.68 -18.78 11.60
C VAL A 44 -16.56 -17.94 12.22
N GLY A 45 -16.08 -16.98 11.43
CA GLY A 45 -15.35 -15.83 11.97
C GLY A 45 -16.29 -14.84 12.66
N LEU A 46 -15.74 -13.81 13.30
CA LEU A 46 -16.52 -12.71 13.90
C LEU A 46 -16.08 -11.37 13.30
N PRO A 47 -17.00 -10.41 13.12
CA PRO A 47 -16.60 -9.06 12.79
C PRO A 47 -15.85 -8.48 13.97
N THR A 48 -14.65 -8.01 13.71
CA THR A 48 -13.82 -7.36 14.71
C THR A 48 -14.11 -5.87 14.82
N GLN A 49 -14.53 -5.25 13.71
CA GLN A 49 -14.71 -3.81 13.62
C GLN A 49 -15.45 -3.41 12.34
N GLY A 50 -16.50 -2.61 12.46
CA GLY A 50 -17.09 -1.88 11.34
C GLY A 50 -16.20 -0.74 10.87
N ILE A 51 -16.02 -0.59 9.56
CA ILE A 51 -15.25 0.51 8.99
C ILE A 51 -16.14 1.74 8.98
N ALA A 52 -15.82 2.71 9.85
CA ALA A 52 -16.57 3.96 9.96
C ALA A 52 -16.67 4.67 8.59
N GLY A 53 -17.89 5.07 8.21
CA GLY A 53 -18.20 5.73 6.94
C GLY A 53 -18.41 4.80 5.75
N MET A 54 -18.17 3.49 5.88
CA MET A 54 -18.31 2.51 4.80
C MET A 54 -19.62 1.71 4.94
N THR A 55 -20.76 2.39 4.85
CA THR A 55 -22.10 1.78 4.98
C THR A 55 -22.88 1.75 3.67
N GLY A 56 -23.79 0.78 3.56
CA GLY A 56 -24.72 0.62 2.45
C GLY A 56 -24.08 0.24 1.09
N GLU A 57 -24.90 0.32 0.04
CA GLU A 57 -24.53 -0.14 -1.30
C GLU A 57 -23.40 0.69 -1.93
N ALA A 58 -23.34 2.00 -1.65
CA ALA A 58 -22.27 2.85 -2.17
C ALA A 58 -20.88 2.41 -1.67
N ALA A 59 -20.78 2.04 -0.39
CA ALA A 59 -19.55 1.51 0.21
C ALA A 59 -19.16 0.16 -0.42
N ARG A 60 -20.14 -0.72 -0.66
CA ARG A 60 -19.94 -2.00 -1.33
C ARG A 60 -19.44 -1.82 -2.76
N GLN A 61 -20.07 -0.94 -3.54
CA GLN A 61 -19.68 -0.63 -4.91
C GLN A 61 -18.30 0.00 -4.99
N LEU A 62 -17.93 0.84 -4.01
CA LEU A 62 -16.57 1.34 -3.92
C LEU A 62 -15.58 0.20 -3.67
N TRP A 63 -15.82 -0.67 -2.68
CA TRP A 63 -14.94 -1.80 -2.40
C TRP A 63 -14.78 -2.75 -3.59
N LEU A 64 -15.89 -3.09 -4.27
CA LEU A 64 -15.89 -3.87 -5.51
C LEU A 64 -15.02 -3.24 -6.58
N PHE A 65 -15.16 -1.93 -6.80
CA PHE A 65 -14.33 -1.20 -7.76
C PHE A 65 -12.84 -1.41 -7.50
N HIS A 66 -12.37 -1.35 -6.24
CA HIS A 66 -10.95 -1.57 -5.93
C HIS A 66 -10.51 -2.99 -6.30
N LEU A 67 -11.28 -4.00 -5.92
CA LEU A 67 -10.95 -5.39 -6.19
C LEU A 67 -10.95 -5.73 -7.68
N GLU A 68 -11.84 -5.12 -8.47
CA GLU A 68 -11.87 -5.25 -9.94
C GLU A 68 -10.62 -4.68 -10.62
N GLN A 69 -9.84 -3.85 -9.93
CA GLN A 69 -8.56 -3.37 -10.48
C GLN A 69 -7.43 -4.41 -10.39
N ALA A 70 -7.59 -5.45 -9.56
CA ALA A 70 -6.57 -6.48 -9.39
C ALA A 70 -6.30 -7.24 -10.71
N ARG A 71 -5.03 -7.42 -11.04
CA ARG A 71 -4.59 -8.14 -12.26
C ARG A 71 -4.16 -9.57 -11.96
N SER A 72 -4.00 -9.90 -10.68
CA SER A 72 -3.62 -11.19 -10.17
C SER A 72 -4.20 -11.37 -8.77
N ALA A 73 -4.21 -12.61 -8.26
CA ALA A 73 -4.58 -12.87 -6.87
C ALA A 73 -3.67 -12.11 -5.88
N ALA A 74 -2.39 -11.95 -6.20
CA ALA A 74 -1.44 -11.17 -5.40
C ALA A 74 -1.83 -9.69 -5.33
N HIS A 75 -2.23 -9.07 -6.46
CA HIS A 75 -2.73 -7.69 -6.44
C HIS A 75 -3.99 -7.57 -5.57
N GLY A 76 -4.90 -8.55 -5.63
CA GLY A 76 -6.09 -8.58 -4.79
C GLY A 76 -5.72 -8.54 -3.30
N GLN A 77 -4.76 -9.37 -2.88
CA GLN A 77 -4.25 -9.39 -1.50
C GLN A 77 -3.60 -8.06 -1.09
N MET A 78 -2.83 -7.43 -1.98
CA MET A 78 -2.22 -6.13 -1.73
C MET A 78 -3.28 -5.03 -1.54
N ILE A 79 -4.30 -5.01 -2.40
CA ILE A 79 -5.43 -4.08 -2.28
C ILE A 79 -6.18 -4.30 -0.96
N GLU A 80 -6.41 -5.55 -0.57
CA GLU A 80 -6.97 -5.89 0.74
C GLU A 80 -6.10 -5.40 1.89
N GLN A 81 -4.77 -5.54 1.82
CA GLN A 81 -3.85 -5.02 2.84
C GLN A 81 -3.93 -3.50 2.99
N LEU A 82 -4.04 -2.75 1.89
CA LEU A 82 -4.28 -1.30 1.91
C LEU A 82 -5.58 -0.95 2.65
N TRP A 83 -6.64 -1.70 2.36
CA TRP A 83 -7.94 -1.48 3.00
C TRP A 83 -7.96 -1.91 4.47
N GLN A 84 -7.23 -2.97 4.83
CA GLN A 84 -7.01 -3.36 6.22
C GLN A 84 -6.25 -2.29 7.01
N PHE A 85 -5.26 -1.66 6.38
CA PHE A 85 -4.56 -0.51 6.94
C PHE A 85 -5.53 0.65 7.18
N TYR A 86 -6.29 1.07 6.15
CA TYR A 86 -7.31 2.13 6.27
C TYR A 86 -8.32 1.83 7.40
N ALA A 87 -8.81 0.60 7.46
CA ALA A 87 -9.77 0.17 8.46
C ALA A 87 -9.22 0.25 9.90
N GLY A 88 -7.92 0.03 10.08
CA GLY A 88 -7.24 0.08 11.38
C GLY A 88 -6.87 1.49 11.84
N LEU A 89 -6.94 2.51 10.98
CA LEU A 89 -6.59 3.88 11.35
C LEU A 89 -7.64 4.51 12.28
N PRO A 90 -7.21 5.23 13.34
CA PRO A 90 -8.12 6.00 14.18
C PRO A 90 -8.75 7.16 13.40
N SER A 91 -9.85 7.72 13.91
CA SER A 91 -10.41 8.97 13.36
C SER A 91 -9.38 10.10 13.46
N GLY A 92 -9.06 10.75 12.34
CA GLY A 92 -8.06 11.81 12.30
C GLY A 92 -7.70 12.24 10.88
N GLY A 93 -6.72 13.12 10.76
CA GLY A 93 -6.16 13.59 9.51
C GLY A 93 -5.52 12.47 8.68
N VAL A 94 -4.81 11.51 9.30
CA VAL A 94 -4.26 10.35 8.58
C VAL A 94 -5.36 9.53 7.90
N ARG A 95 -6.44 9.21 8.62
CA ARG A 95 -7.56 8.45 8.06
C ARG A 95 -8.26 9.23 6.95
N GLN A 96 -8.44 10.54 7.11
CA GLN A 96 -9.01 11.39 6.06
C GLN A 96 -8.11 11.44 4.81
N PHE A 97 -6.80 11.56 5.00
CA PHE A 97 -5.82 11.53 3.91
C PHE A 97 -5.93 10.23 3.10
N VAL A 98 -5.90 9.08 3.77
CA VAL A 98 -6.04 7.77 3.12
C VAL A 98 -7.40 7.61 2.45
N GLN A 99 -8.46 8.08 3.09
CA GLN A 99 -9.79 8.08 2.50
C GLN A 99 -9.84 8.90 1.20
N GLY A 100 -9.21 10.08 1.18
CA GLY A 100 -9.12 10.91 -0.01
C GLY A 100 -8.48 10.17 -1.19
N LEU A 101 -7.38 9.46 -0.93
CA LEU A 101 -6.70 8.64 -1.93
C LEU A 101 -7.55 7.47 -2.41
N LEU A 102 -8.15 6.70 -1.49
CA LEU A 102 -8.95 5.52 -1.85
C LEU A 102 -10.23 5.91 -2.60
N PHE A 103 -10.82 7.06 -2.29
CA PHE A 103 -12.11 7.46 -2.87
C PHE A 103 -11.93 8.19 -4.20
N ASP A 104 -10.73 8.66 -4.51
CA ASP A 104 -10.35 9.18 -5.83
C ASP A 104 -10.12 8.02 -6.80
N LYS A 105 -11.21 7.58 -7.44
CA LYS A 105 -11.22 6.43 -8.36
C LYS A 105 -10.19 6.56 -9.50
N PRO A 106 -10.09 7.69 -10.23
CA PRO A 106 -9.07 7.86 -11.25
C PRO A 106 -7.64 7.71 -10.72
N PHE A 107 -7.34 8.37 -9.60
CA PHE A 107 -6.01 8.31 -9.00
C PHE A 107 -5.65 6.91 -8.54
N ILE A 108 -6.51 6.26 -7.76
CA ILE A 108 -6.18 4.96 -7.17
C ILE A 108 -6.14 3.84 -8.22
N ALA A 109 -6.97 3.90 -9.26
CA ALA A 109 -6.91 2.97 -10.37
C ALA A 109 -5.61 3.12 -11.19
N ALA A 110 -5.12 4.36 -11.34
CA ALA A 110 -3.82 4.61 -11.96
C ALA A 110 -2.69 4.06 -11.07
N PHE A 111 -2.74 4.29 -9.75
CA PHE A 111 -1.79 3.73 -8.79
C PHE A 111 -1.69 2.21 -8.87
N TYR A 112 -2.83 1.51 -8.92
CA TYR A 112 -2.87 0.05 -9.01
C TYR A 112 -2.37 -0.53 -10.33
N ARG A 113 -2.36 0.26 -11.41
CA ARG A 113 -1.92 -0.18 -12.76
C ARG A 113 -0.59 0.40 -13.20
N GLY A 114 -0.07 1.39 -12.49
CA GLY A 114 1.18 2.06 -12.83
C GLY A 114 2.35 1.09 -12.87
N LYS A 115 3.30 1.37 -13.75
CA LYS A 115 4.64 0.79 -13.75
C LYS A 115 5.52 1.51 -12.73
N ALA A 116 6.37 0.78 -11.99
CA ALA A 116 7.28 1.39 -11.02
C ALA A 116 8.58 1.90 -11.65
N SER A 117 8.86 1.58 -12.91
CA SER A 117 10.05 2.05 -13.61
C SER A 117 9.91 1.90 -15.12
N HIS A 118 10.89 2.43 -15.85
CA HIS A 118 11.12 2.19 -17.27
C HIS A 118 12.45 1.44 -17.40
N HIS A 119 12.41 0.18 -17.87
CA HIS A 119 13.55 -0.73 -18.02
C HIS A 119 14.25 -1.21 -16.73
N HIS A 120 13.60 -1.10 -15.57
CA HIS A 120 14.13 -1.61 -14.30
C HIS A 120 13.13 -2.52 -13.57
N HIS A 121 13.28 -2.66 -12.25
CA HIS A 121 12.38 -3.43 -11.40
C HIS A 121 10.93 -2.94 -11.53
N HIS A 122 10.00 -3.88 -11.70
CA HIS A 122 8.57 -3.61 -11.84
C HIS A 122 8.17 -2.73 -13.04
N ASP A 123 8.86 -2.85 -14.19
CA ASP A 123 8.43 -2.28 -15.49
C ASP A 123 7.32 -3.12 -16.16
N TYR A 124 6.19 -3.29 -15.47
CA TYR A 124 4.98 -3.89 -16.01
C TYR A 124 3.75 -3.28 -15.34
N GLU A 125 2.58 -3.45 -15.97
CA GLU A 125 1.32 -2.92 -15.45
C GLU A 125 1.04 -3.47 -14.04
N GLY A 126 0.90 -2.56 -13.07
CA GLY A 126 0.68 -2.84 -11.65
C GLY A 126 1.95 -3.10 -10.84
N GLY A 127 3.12 -3.05 -11.49
CA GLY A 127 4.40 -3.13 -10.79
C GLY A 127 4.61 -2.03 -9.75
N LEU A 128 4.03 -0.84 -9.93
CA LEU A 128 4.08 0.22 -8.91
C LEU A 128 3.40 -0.21 -7.62
N LEU A 129 2.22 -0.83 -7.69
CA LEU A 129 1.52 -1.33 -6.51
C LEU A 129 2.36 -2.37 -5.77
N GLU A 130 2.95 -3.32 -6.50
CA GLU A 130 3.78 -4.37 -5.90
C GLU A 130 4.97 -3.79 -5.14
N HIS A 131 5.75 -2.91 -5.78
CA HIS A 131 6.91 -2.24 -5.18
C HIS A 131 6.49 -1.41 -3.96
N SER A 132 5.49 -0.55 -4.12
CA SER A 132 5.02 0.33 -3.05
C SER A 132 4.51 -0.45 -1.83
N VAL A 133 3.83 -1.58 -2.02
CA VAL A 133 3.37 -2.43 -0.90
C VAL A 133 4.52 -3.17 -0.24
N GLU A 134 5.49 -3.69 -1.01
CA GLU A 134 6.70 -4.31 -0.46
C GLU A 134 7.46 -3.33 0.45
N VAL A 135 7.68 -2.09 -0.02
CA VAL A 135 8.34 -1.04 0.77
C VAL A 135 7.52 -0.67 2.00
N ALA A 136 6.21 -0.46 1.85
CA ALA A 136 5.32 -0.09 2.97
C ALA A 136 5.29 -1.16 4.07
N LEU A 137 5.18 -2.44 3.70
CA LEU A 137 5.18 -3.56 4.65
C LEU A 137 6.54 -3.71 5.33
N THR A 138 7.64 -3.65 4.57
CA THR A 138 8.99 -3.71 5.11
C THR A 138 9.23 -2.57 6.10
N ALA A 139 8.83 -1.35 5.75
CA ALA A 139 8.93 -0.18 6.62
C ALA A 139 8.14 -0.38 7.93
N ARG A 140 6.90 -0.87 7.84
CA ARG A 140 6.07 -1.17 9.02
C ARG A 140 6.68 -2.27 9.89
N MET A 141 7.24 -3.32 9.29
CA MET A 141 7.94 -4.39 10.00
C MET A 141 9.17 -3.87 10.76
N LEU A 142 9.96 -2.99 10.15
CA LEU A 142 11.11 -2.37 10.81
C LEU A 142 10.65 -1.51 11.99
N CYS A 143 9.60 -0.69 11.82
CA CYS A 143 9.02 0.07 12.93
C CYS A 143 8.60 -0.84 14.10
N GLN A 144 7.96 -1.98 13.82
CA GLN A 144 7.56 -2.95 14.84
C GLN A 144 8.77 -3.60 15.53
N GLN A 145 9.77 -4.04 14.76
CA GLN A 145 11.00 -4.65 15.28
C GLN A 145 11.73 -3.72 16.25
N TYR A 146 11.79 -2.43 15.93
CA TYR A 146 12.42 -1.42 16.77
C TYR A 146 11.47 -0.75 17.77
N GLN A 147 10.26 -1.29 17.96
CA GLN A 147 9.29 -0.84 18.96
C GLN A 147 8.95 0.66 18.85
N LEU A 148 8.89 1.17 17.61
CA LEU A 148 8.43 2.54 17.35
C LEU A 148 6.92 2.65 17.57
N ASP A 149 6.46 3.86 17.88
CA ASP A 149 5.04 4.10 18.14
C ASP A 149 4.18 3.87 16.87
N SER A 150 2.88 3.61 17.07
CA SER A 150 1.96 3.29 15.99
C SER A 150 1.86 4.42 14.96
N ARG A 151 1.97 5.67 15.37
CA ARG A 151 1.86 6.82 14.47
C ARG A 151 3.09 6.91 13.56
N THR A 152 4.28 6.68 14.11
CA THR A 152 5.51 6.50 13.33
C THR A 152 5.39 5.35 12.33
N ALA A 153 4.84 4.21 12.75
CA ALA A 153 4.62 3.06 11.87
C ALA A 153 3.60 3.34 10.75
N ASP A 154 2.52 4.07 11.04
CA ASP A 154 1.51 4.45 10.05
C ASP A 154 2.06 5.45 9.03
N VAL A 155 2.88 6.42 9.45
CA VAL A 155 3.58 7.34 8.53
C VAL A 155 4.60 6.59 7.69
N ALA A 156 5.36 5.64 8.26
CA ALA A 156 6.32 4.85 7.51
C ALA A 156 5.64 3.97 6.45
N PHE A 157 4.50 3.35 6.80
CA PHE A 157 3.69 2.60 5.85
C PHE A 157 3.19 3.50 4.70
N LEU A 158 2.66 4.69 5.01
CA LEU A 158 2.21 5.64 4.00
C LEU A 158 3.34 6.19 3.13
N GLY A 159 4.47 6.51 3.74
CA GLY A 159 5.67 6.94 3.04
C GLY A 159 6.13 5.87 2.05
N GLY A 160 6.23 4.62 2.49
CA GLY A 160 6.57 3.49 1.61
C GLY A 160 5.56 3.30 0.48
N LEU A 161 4.27 3.45 0.75
CA LEU A 161 3.22 3.30 -0.26
C LEU A 161 3.27 4.40 -1.33
N LEU A 162 3.62 5.63 -0.95
CA LEU A 162 3.44 6.81 -1.80
C LEU A 162 4.75 7.43 -2.32
N HIS A 163 5.92 6.98 -1.86
CA HIS A 163 7.20 7.58 -2.24
C HIS A 163 7.44 7.66 -3.76
N ASP A 164 6.80 6.77 -4.51
CA ASP A 164 6.96 6.63 -5.96
C ASP A 164 5.73 7.06 -6.77
N VAL A 165 4.70 7.64 -6.14
CA VAL A 165 3.41 7.89 -6.81
C VAL A 165 3.51 8.88 -7.97
N GLY A 166 4.51 9.77 -7.96
CA GLY A 166 4.82 10.68 -9.05
C GLY A 166 5.18 9.97 -10.35
N LYS A 167 5.61 8.70 -10.28
CA LYS A 167 5.90 7.87 -11.45
C LYS A 167 4.67 7.63 -12.34
N LEU A 168 3.46 7.74 -11.79
CA LEU A 168 2.21 7.66 -12.55
C LEU A 168 2.12 8.65 -13.71
N TYR A 169 2.83 9.77 -13.60
CA TYR A 169 2.73 10.87 -14.55
C TYR A 169 3.95 10.98 -15.47
N LEU A 170 4.90 10.03 -15.34
CA LEU A 170 6.04 9.95 -16.23
C LEU A 170 5.64 9.36 -17.59
N TYR A 171 6.42 9.68 -18.62
CA TYR A 171 6.19 9.29 -20.02
C TYR A 171 5.84 7.81 -20.22
N TYR A 172 6.42 6.90 -19.45
CA TYR A 172 6.18 5.46 -19.59
C TYR A 172 4.88 4.95 -18.99
N ASN A 173 4.21 5.77 -18.16
CA ASN A 173 2.86 5.50 -17.65
C ASN A 173 1.78 6.31 -18.39
N ASN A 174 2.16 7.15 -19.36
CA ASN A 174 1.22 7.92 -20.17
C ASN A 174 1.12 7.34 -21.59
N SER A 175 -0.04 6.77 -21.91
CA SER A 175 -0.32 6.19 -23.22
C SER A 175 -0.51 7.22 -24.36
N SER A 176 -0.73 8.50 -24.05
CA SER A 176 -0.84 9.54 -25.08
C SER A 176 0.51 10.01 -25.64
N GLY A 177 1.63 9.60 -25.03
CA GLY A 177 2.97 10.07 -25.39
C GLY A 177 3.31 11.47 -24.85
N GLU A 178 2.39 12.12 -24.12
CA GLU A 178 2.59 13.43 -23.50
C GLU A 178 3.05 13.35 -22.04
N GLY A 179 3.56 12.20 -21.58
CA GLY A 179 3.98 12.09 -20.18
C GLY A 179 5.28 12.84 -19.90
N ILE A 180 5.49 13.09 -18.61
CA ILE A 180 6.50 14.04 -18.15
C ILE A 180 7.86 13.34 -18.07
N CYS A 181 8.92 14.03 -18.46
CA CYS A 181 10.30 13.60 -18.20
C CYS A 181 10.91 14.52 -17.12
N SER A 182 10.53 14.29 -15.87
CA SER A 182 10.95 15.08 -14.70
C SER A 182 11.22 14.15 -13.50
N SER A 183 11.62 14.72 -12.37
CA SER A 183 11.74 13.97 -11.11
C SER A 183 10.36 13.56 -10.61
N HIS A 184 10.21 12.28 -10.26
CA HIS A 184 8.95 11.77 -9.71
C HIS A 184 8.70 12.33 -8.30
N GLU A 185 9.76 12.69 -7.57
CA GLU A 185 9.67 13.30 -6.24
C GLU A 185 8.95 14.65 -6.29
N ALA A 186 9.19 15.49 -7.30
CA ALA A 186 8.43 16.73 -7.48
C ALA A 186 6.96 16.44 -7.83
N LEU A 187 6.71 15.41 -8.64
CA LEU A 187 5.38 14.98 -9.03
C LEU A 187 4.59 14.38 -7.85
N ASN A 188 5.26 13.76 -6.86
CA ASN A 188 4.63 13.31 -5.61
C ASN A 188 3.87 14.46 -4.96
N PHE A 189 4.56 15.58 -4.72
CA PHE A 189 3.96 16.76 -4.07
C PHE A 189 2.84 17.37 -4.90
N MET A 190 3.10 17.60 -6.18
CA MET A 190 2.13 18.25 -7.06
C MET A 190 0.82 17.46 -7.16
N LYS A 191 0.90 16.12 -7.10
CA LYS A 191 -0.26 15.24 -7.32
C LYS A 191 -0.93 14.81 -6.04
N LEU A 192 -0.20 14.83 -4.92
CA LEU A 192 -0.78 14.58 -3.59
C LEU A 192 -1.30 15.85 -2.91
N GLU A 193 -1.05 17.03 -3.46
CA GLU A 193 -1.47 18.32 -2.88
C GLU A 193 -2.93 18.34 -2.39
N PRO A 194 -3.94 17.89 -3.16
CA PRO A 194 -5.34 17.95 -2.72
C PRO A 194 -5.63 17.13 -1.45
N TYR A 195 -4.82 16.11 -1.18
CA TYR A 195 -4.95 15.28 0.02
C TYR A 195 -4.04 15.75 1.15
N LEU A 196 -2.86 16.29 0.80
CA LEU A 196 -1.87 16.80 1.75
C LEU A 196 -2.31 18.11 2.41
N GLU A 197 -3.06 18.97 1.72
CA GLU A 197 -3.50 20.26 2.27
C GLU A 197 -4.41 20.09 3.51
N PRO A 198 -5.45 19.23 3.50
CA PRO A 198 -6.20 18.90 4.70
C PRO A 198 -5.36 18.25 5.81
N LEU A 199 -4.39 17.40 5.44
CA LEU A 199 -3.50 16.75 6.40
C LEU A 199 -2.59 17.78 7.10
N MET A 200 -2.04 18.73 6.35
CA MET A 200 -1.23 19.83 6.86
C MET A 200 -2.01 20.68 7.86
N ALA A 201 -3.26 21.02 7.53
CA ALA A 201 -4.11 21.83 8.40
C ALA A 201 -4.48 21.11 9.71
N ARG A 202 -4.71 19.79 9.68
CA ARG A 202 -5.17 19.02 10.85
C ARG A 202 -4.03 18.42 11.67
N GLU A 203 -2.98 17.93 11.02
CA GLU A 203 -1.88 17.20 11.64
C GLU A 203 -0.51 17.61 11.04
N PRO A 204 -0.04 18.85 11.28
CA PRO A 204 1.14 19.40 10.59
C PRO A 204 2.43 18.60 10.77
N ARG A 205 2.62 17.93 11.93
CA ARG A 205 3.78 17.06 12.17
C ARG A 205 3.75 15.77 11.35
N VAL A 206 2.55 15.23 11.12
CA VAL A 206 2.37 14.04 10.28
C VAL A 206 2.57 14.42 8.82
N PHE A 207 2.04 15.56 8.39
CA PHE A 207 2.34 16.13 7.08
C PHE A 207 3.85 16.30 6.87
N GLU A 208 4.56 16.92 7.80
CA GLU A 208 6.02 17.12 7.70
C GLU A 208 6.77 15.78 7.63
N ALA A 209 6.43 14.80 8.49
CA ALA A 209 7.06 13.48 8.47
C ALA A 209 6.77 12.67 7.19
N LEU A 210 5.54 12.72 6.69
CA LEU A 210 5.14 12.05 5.46
C LEU A 210 5.84 12.68 4.26
N THR A 211 5.82 14.01 4.14
CA THR A 211 6.49 14.74 3.06
C THR A 211 8.00 14.54 3.05
N ALA A 212 8.63 14.35 4.20
CA ALA A 212 10.04 13.94 4.28
C ALA A 212 10.28 12.57 3.61
N CYS A 213 9.35 11.61 3.75
CA CYS A 213 9.43 10.31 3.05
C CYS A 213 9.29 10.43 1.52
N LEU A 214 8.58 11.45 1.03
CA LEU A 214 8.31 11.68 -0.40
C LEU A 214 9.38 12.53 -1.08
N SER A 215 10.27 13.14 -0.29
CA SER A 215 11.26 14.10 -0.75
C SER A 215 12.50 13.41 -1.32
N ALA A 216 13.08 14.02 -2.35
CA ALA A 216 14.40 13.64 -2.82
C ALA A 216 15.46 13.85 -1.71
N SER A 217 16.42 12.93 -1.63
CA SER A 217 17.55 13.04 -0.69
C SER A 217 18.60 14.01 -1.23
N VAL A 218 18.37 15.32 -1.06
CA VAL A 218 19.29 16.36 -1.54
C VAL A 218 20.03 17.00 -0.36
N GLY A 219 21.36 16.85 -0.36
CA GLY A 219 22.23 17.51 0.61
C GLY A 219 22.10 16.99 2.05
N LYS A 220 22.65 17.75 3.00
CA LYS A 220 22.62 17.41 4.42
C LYS A 220 21.25 17.80 5.00
N GLN A 221 20.48 16.82 5.43
CA GLN A 221 19.19 17.06 6.06
C GLN A 221 19.35 17.71 7.44
N GLN A 222 18.61 18.79 7.68
CA GLN A 222 18.63 19.50 8.96
C GLN A 222 17.62 18.91 9.96
N ILE A 223 16.55 18.30 9.46
CA ILE A 223 15.50 17.62 10.23
C ILE A 223 15.40 16.21 9.67
N GLN A 224 15.39 15.20 10.53
CA GLN A 224 15.32 13.80 10.14
C GLN A 224 14.18 13.10 10.87
N TYR A 225 13.30 12.47 10.10
CA TYR A 225 12.21 11.65 10.61
C TYR A 225 12.59 10.17 10.55
N MET A 226 12.25 9.41 11.59
CA MET A 226 12.45 7.95 11.57
C MET A 226 11.67 7.24 10.45
N PRO A 227 10.38 7.58 10.18
CA PRO A 227 9.66 7.06 9.02
C PRO A 227 10.42 7.23 7.71
N GLU A 228 10.95 8.43 7.47
CA GLU A 228 11.73 8.73 6.26
C GLU A 228 12.96 7.83 6.13
N THR A 229 13.73 7.70 7.21
CA THR A 229 14.94 6.86 7.24
C THR A 229 14.59 5.41 6.92
N ILE A 230 13.54 4.90 7.57
CA ILE A 230 13.08 3.52 7.39
C ILE A 230 12.58 3.28 5.97
N VAL A 231 11.80 4.20 5.40
CA VAL A 231 11.29 4.09 4.02
C VAL A 231 12.45 4.06 3.02
N LYS A 232 13.43 4.96 3.15
CA LYS A 232 14.61 4.96 2.27
C LYS A 232 15.45 3.68 2.38
N MET A 233 15.55 3.11 3.58
CA MET A 233 16.23 1.83 3.79
C MET A 233 15.44 0.66 3.19
N ALA A 234 14.12 0.65 3.37
CA ALA A 234 13.23 -0.38 2.82
C ALA A 234 13.23 -0.36 1.29
N ASP A 235 13.13 0.82 0.67
CA ASP A 235 13.20 1.01 -0.79
C ASP A 235 14.53 0.53 -1.36
N ARG A 236 15.66 0.96 -0.75
CA ARG A 236 16.99 0.51 -1.17
C ARG A 236 17.15 -1.01 -1.04
N LEU A 237 16.64 -1.60 0.04
CA LEU A 237 16.69 -3.06 0.23
C LEU A 237 15.87 -3.79 -0.82
N SER A 238 14.64 -3.32 -1.10
CA SER A 238 13.77 -3.85 -2.16
C SER A 238 14.50 -3.90 -3.50
N ALA A 239 15.09 -2.76 -3.91
CA ALA A 239 15.86 -2.66 -5.14
C ALA A 239 17.06 -3.64 -5.17
N GLU A 240 17.87 -3.70 -4.11
CA GLU A 240 19.03 -4.61 -4.04
C GLU A 240 18.61 -6.09 -4.09
N VAL A 241 17.52 -6.48 -3.39
CA VAL A 241 16.97 -7.84 -3.42
C VAL A 241 16.48 -8.19 -4.82
N TYR A 242 15.78 -7.28 -5.49
CA TYR A 242 15.34 -7.48 -6.87
C TYR A 242 16.52 -7.70 -7.81
N HIS A 243 17.52 -6.81 -7.80
CA HIS A 243 18.70 -6.93 -8.66
C HIS A 243 19.43 -8.25 -8.40
N TRP A 244 19.61 -8.63 -7.12
CA TRP A 244 20.23 -9.90 -6.75
C TRP A 244 19.44 -11.10 -7.30
N ARG A 245 18.10 -11.13 -7.15
CA ARG A 245 17.26 -12.23 -7.65
C ARG A 245 17.35 -12.34 -9.17
N ARG A 246 17.23 -11.21 -9.85
CA ARG A 246 17.18 -11.15 -11.32
C ARG A 246 18.46 -11.68 -11.96
N VAL A 247 19.62 -11.40 -11.37
CA VAL A 247 20.90 -11.92 -11.86
C VAL A 247 20.94 -13.45 -11.85
N PHE A 248 20.25 -14.13 -10.93
CA PHE A 248 20.25 -15.59 -10.88
C PHE A 248 19.06 -16.27 -11.58
N VAL A 249 18.15 -15.52 -12.20
CA VAL A 249 16.97 -16.08 -12.87
C VAL A 249 17.39 -17.04 -13.99
N GLY A 250 16.89 -18.28 -13.94
CA GLY A 250 17.18 -19.31 -14.93
C GLY A 250 18.56 -19.98 -14.78
N LEU A 251 19.37 -19.59 -13.80
CA LEU A 251 20.68 -20.20 -13.56
C LEU A 251 20.58 -21.37 -12.55
N PRO A 252 21.10 -22.57 -12.89
CA PRO A 252 21.16 -23.71 -11.98
C PRO A 252 21.89 -23.39 -10.67
N ASP A 253 21.49 -23.99 -9.55
CA ASP A 253 21.97 -23.68 -8.19
C ASP A 253 23.49 -23.71 -8.00
N PHE A 254 24.22 -24.50 -8.80
CA PHE A 254 25.68 -24.53 -8.77
C PHE A 254 26.36 -23.23 -9.23
N TYR A 255 25.65 -22.32 -9.93
CA TYR A 255 26.13 -20.97 -10.22
C TYR A 255 26.02 -20.10 -8.96
N TRP A 256 27.03 -20.17 -8.09
CA TRP A 256 27.07 -19.42 -6.83
C TRP A 256 27.50 -17.96 -7.02
N PHE A 257 27.96 -17.55 -8.20
CA PHE A 257 28.22 -16.16 -8.55
C PHE A 257 27.86 -15.87 -10.02
N HIS A 258 27.46 -14.63 -10.31
CA HIS A 258 27.25 -14.14 -11.67
C HIS A 258 27.45 -12.62 -11.75
N LYS A 259 27.95 -12.14 -12.88
CA LYS A 259 28.16 -10.71 -13.14
C LYS A 259 26.91 -10.15 -13.82
N SER A 260 26.37 -9.08 -13.26
CA SER A 260 25.22 -8.36 -13.82
C SER A 260 25.64 -7.59 -15.07
N ASP A 261 24.81 -7.67 -16.11
CA ASP A 261 24.97 -6.87 -17.33
C ASP A 261 24.46 -5.43 -17.15
N GLU A 262 23.67 -5.14 -16.12
CA GLU A 262 23.05 -3.82 -15.90
C GLU A 262 23.97 -2.85 -15.13
N ASP A 263 24.69 -3.34 -14.12
CA ASP A 263 25.50 -2.51 -13.22
C ASP A 263 26.95 -2.97 -13.07
N ALA A 264 27.35 -3.99 -13.84
CA ALA A 264 28.67 -4.60 -13.83
C ALA A 264 29.13 -5.19 -12.48
N ARG A 265 28.26 -5.28 -11.46
CA ARG A 265 28.57 -5.89 -10.15
C ARG A 265 28.58 -7.41 -10.25
N ILE A 266 29.36 -8.06 -9.38
CA ILE A 266 29.34 -9.51 -9.20
C ILE A 266 28.45 -9.83 -8.00
N TYR A 267 27.38 -10.58 -8.26
CA TYR A 267 26.46 -11.09 -7.25
C TYR A 267 26.87 -12.51 -6.85
N LYS A 268 26.59 -12.88 -5.61
CA LYS A 268 26.88 -14.21 -5.04
C LYS A 268 25.68 -14.74 -4.26
N ARG A 269 25.42 -16.06 -4.33
CA ARG A 269 24.48 -16.79 -3.47
C ARG A 269 25.21 -17.82 -2.62
N LEU A 270 24.66 -18.16 -1.46
CA LEU A 270 25.31 -19.03 -0.48
C LEU A 270 25.03 -20.53 -0.68
N GLY A 271 24.09 -20.88 -1.55
CA GLY A 271 23.58 -22.24 -1.76
C GLY A 271 22.12 -22.18 -2.14
#